data_AF-A0A7K3WK22-F1
#
_entry.id   AF-A0A7K3WK22-F1
#
_cell.length_a   1.000
_cell.length_b   1.000
_cell.length_c   1.000
_cell.angle_alpha   90.00
_cell.angle_beta   90.00
_cell.angle_gamma   90.00
#
_symmetry.space_group_name_H-M   'P 1'
#
loop_
_entity.id
_entity.type
_entity.pdbx_description
1 polymer ?
#
loop_
_entity_poly.entity_id
_entity_poly.type
_entity_poly.pdbx_seq_one_letter_code
_entity_poly.pdbx_strand_id
1 'polypeptide(L)'
;MIQPLECIDRLYLDLMYILYESHSEKSANKKFVEILEKALSLSSKPNRGRLEDNLSYLNKRHRFLVYAITRRRTVKIIYFVDESKKTVYVTDFFATEMHPSKIQLRG
;
A
#
# COMPACT_ATOMS: atom_id res chain seq x y z
N MET A 1 -9.45 -10.39 -17.81
CA MET A 1 -7.99 -10.41 -17.55
C MET A 1 -7.76 -10.40 -16.05
N ILE A 2 -7.55 -11.60 -15.52
CA ILE A 2 -7.01 -11.82 -14.19
C ILE A 2 -5.53 -11.43 -14.31
N GLN A 3 -5.01 -10.53 -13.47
CA GLN A 3 -3.58 -10.26 -13.48
C GLN A 3 -2.85 -11.57 -13.07
N PRO A 4 -1.79 -11.97 -13.79
CA PRO A 4 -1.13 -13.25 -13.56
C PRO A 4 -0.58 -13.35 -12.14
N LEU A 5 -0.60 -14.56 -11.57
CA LEU A 5 -0.16 -14.89 -10.20
C LEU A 5 1.24 -14.31 -9.86
N GLU A 6 2.12 -14.18 -10.86
CA GLU A 6 3.46 -13.61 -10.72
C GLU A 6 3.49 -12.16 -10.19
N CYS A 7 2.48 -11.35 -10.51
CA CYS A 7 2.39 -9.98 -9.98
C CYS A 7 2.00 -9.95 -8.50
N ILE A 8 1.23 -10.94 -8.05
CA ILE A 8 0.83 -11.06 -6.65
C ILE A 8 2.06 -11.44 -5.82
N ASP A 9 2.86 -12.41 -6.27
CA ASP A 9 4.06 -12.83 -5.55
C ASP A 9 5.05 -11.67 -5.37
N ARG A 10 5.29 -10.87 -6.41
CA ARG A 10 6.17 -9.70 -6.29
C ARG A 10 5.65 -8.68 -5.27
N LEU A 11 4.36 -8.33 -5.31
CA LEU A 11 3.78 -7.37 -4.35
C LEU A 11 3.89 -7.85 -2.90
N TYR A 12 3.71 -9.15 -2.70
CA TYR A 12 3.86 -9.78 -1.39
C TYR A 12 5.31 -9.75 -0.92
N LEU A 13 6.26 -10.07 -1.80
CA LEU A 13 7.69 -10.01 -1.51
C LEU A 13 8.15 -8.58 -1.19
N ASP A 14 7.69 -7.58 -1.94
CA ASP A 14 8.04 -6.17 -1.70
C ASP A 14 7.53 -5.70 -0.34
N LEU A 15 6.30 -6.05 0.02
CA LEU A 15 5.75 -5.75 1.34
C LEU A 15 6.52 -6.46 2.46
N MET A 16 6.86 -7.74 2.27
CA MET A 16 7.68 -8.46 3.23
C MET A 16 9.05 -7.81 3.38
N TYR A 17 9.71 -7.46 2.29
CA TYR A 17 11.02 -6.79 2.30
C TYR A 17 10.97 -5.51 3.15
N ILE A 18 9.97 -4.64 2.90
CA ILE A 18 9.76 -3.40 3.67
C ILE A 18 9.63 -3.67 5.19
N LEU A 19 8.91 -4.72 5.56
CA LEU A 19 8.62 -5.01 6.97
C LEU A 19 9.81 -5.66 7.68
N TYR A 20 10.45 -6.64 7.04
CA TYR A 20 11.55 -7.42 7.60
C TYR A 20 12.87 -6.65 7.66
N GLU A 21 13.06 -5.64 6.82
CA GLU A 21 14.22 -4.73 6.92
C GLU A 21 14.23 -3.98 8.26
N SER A 22 13.07 -3.81 8.91
CA SER A 22 12.92 -2.85 10.01
C SER A 22 12.24 -3.38 11.27
N HIS A 23 11.82 -4.64 11.28
CA HIS A 23 11.10 -5.24 12.40
C HIS A 23 11.59 -6.65 12.67
N SER A 24 11.43 -7.09 13.93
CA SER A 24 11.51 -8.52 14.23
C SER A 24 10.48 -9.31 13.44
N GLU A 25 10.79 -10.56 13.13
CA GLU A 25 9.90 -11.47 12.39
C GLU A 25 8.46 -11.48 12.93
N LYS A 26 8.30 -11.62 14.25
CA LYS A 26 6.97 -11.60 14.88
C LYS A 26 6.21 -10.30 14.61
N SER A 27 6.90 -9.15 14.67
CA SER A 27 6.29 -7.86 14.39
C SER A 27 6.00 -7.67 12.90
N ALA A 28 6.90 -8.11 12.03
CA ALA A 28 6.74 -8.06 10.58
C ALA A 28 5.52 -8.88 10.15
N ASN A 29 5.41 -10.13 10.61
CA ASN A 29 4.28 -11.01 10.35
C ASN A 29 2.94 -10.41 10.80
N LYS A 30 2.89 -9.84 12.01
CA LYS A 30 1.68 -9.18 12.50
C LYS A 30 1.27 -8.01 11.59
N LYS A 31 2.20 -7.13 11.25
CA LYS A 31 1.93 -5.97 10.39
C LYS A 31 1.55 -6.37 8.97
N PHE A 32 2.17 -7.42 8.45
CA PHE A 32 1.87 -7.99 7.15
C PHE A 32 0.40 -8.41 7.07
N VAL A 33 -0.08 -9.18 8.06
CA VAL A 33 -1.49 -9.57 8.17
C VAL A 33 -2.41 -8.35 8.23
N GLU A 34 -2.11 -7.37 9.09
CA GLU A 34 -2.94 -6.17 9.23
C GLU A 34 -3.00 -5.33 7.93
N ILE A 35 -1.90 -5.25 7.17
CA ILE A 35 -1.86 -4.56 5.87
C ILE A 35 -2.68 -5.31 4.83
N LEU A 36 -2.59 -6.64 4.79
CA LEU A 36 -3.41 -7.46 3.90
C LEU A 36 -4.89 -7.35 4.23
N GLU A 37 -5.30 -7.44 5.49
CA GLU A 37 -6.68 -7.21 5.92
C GLU A 37 -7.18 -5.83 5.50
N LYS A 38 -6.32 -4.81 5.61
CA LYS A 38 -6.63 -3.46 5.16
C LYS A 38 -6.84 -3.39 3.66
N ALA A 39 -6.03 -4.10 2.86
CA ALA A 39 -6.21 -4.20 1.42
C ALA A 39 -7.50 -4.96 1.08
N LEU A 40 -7.74 -6.12 1.69
CA LEU A 40 -8.94 -6.94 1.48
C LEU A 40 -10.23 -6.18 1.78
N SER A 41 -10.24 -5.32 2.80
CA SER A 41 -11.41 -4.50 3.13
C SER A 41 -11.81 -3.52 2.00
N LEU A 42 -10.95 -3.24 1.03
CA LEU A 42 -11.30 -2.44 -0.16
C LEU A 42 -12.38 -3.10 -1.02
N SER A 43 -12.52 -4.43 -0.98
CA SER A 43 -13.61 -5.14 -1.66
C SER A 43 -15.00 -4.64 -1.25
N SER A 44 -15.16 -4.24 0.02
CA SER A 44 -16.42 -3.71 0.57
C SER A 44 -16.49 -2.18 0.57
N LYS A 45 -15.35 -1.49 0.65
CA LYS A 45 -15.25 -0.02 0.71
C LYS A 45 -14.22 0.52 -0.28
N PRO A 46 -14.45 0.34 -1.60
CA PRO A 46 -13.43 0.61 -2.63
C PRO A 46 -13.07 2.09 -2.74
N ASN A 47 -13.99 3.00 -2.41
CA ASN A 47 -13.80 4.43 -2.58
C ASN A 47 -13.24 5.17 -1.35
N ARG A 48 -12.82 4.45 -0.29
CA ARG A 48 -12.36 5.08 0.96
C ARG A 48 -10.96 5.72 0.89
N GLY A 49 -10.16 5.34 -0.12
CA GLY A 49 -8.83 5.88 -0.34
C GLY A 49 -8.86 7.23 -1.04
N ARG A 50 -7.85 8.06 -0.74
CA ARG A 50 -7.63 9.35 -1.41
C ARG A 50 -7.03 9.12 -2.78
N LEU A 51 -7.27 10.02 -3.74
CA LEU A 51 -6.63 9.97 -5.05
C LEU A 51 -5.12 10.15 -4.91
N GLU A 52 -4.33 9.41 -5.68
CA GLU A 52 -2.88 9.57 -5.79
C GLU A 52 -2.59 10.42 -7.04
N ASP A 53 -2.49 11.74 -6.84
CA ASP A 53 -2.33 12.71 -7.92
C ASP A 53 -1.04 12.50 -8.71
N ASN A 54 0.00 11.95 -8.08
CA ASN A 54 1.26 11.59 -8.74
C ASN A 54 1.08 10.50 -9.79
N LEU A 55 -0.01 9.72 -9.73
CA LEU A 55 -0.34 8.65 -10.69
C LEU A 55 -1.53 9.03 -11.60
N SER A 56 -1.91 10.31 -11.61
CA SER A 56 -2.99 10.83 -12.47
C SER A 56 -2.72 10.59 -13.96
N TYR A 57 -1.46 10.67 -14.39
CA TYR A 57 -1.03 10.46 -15.78
C TYR A 57 -1.38 9.07 -16.34
N LEU A 58 -1.61 8.07 -15.46
CA LEU A 58 -2.03 6.73 -15.87
C LEU A 58 -3.53 6.65 -16.21
N ASN A 59 -4.31 7.71 -15.95
CA ASN A 59 -5.74 7.82 -16.24
C ASN A 59 -6.63 6.69 -15.66
N LYS A 60 -6.15 6.01 -14.60
CA LYS A 60 -6.91 4.96 -13.88
C LYS A 60 -7.50 5.43 -12.55
N ARG A 61 -7.35 6.72 -12.22
CA ARG A 61 -7.78 7.31 -10.95
C ARG A 61 -7.26 6.51 -9.75
N HIS A 62 -5.96 6.23 -9.74
CA HIS A 62 -5.30 5.54 -8.64
C HIS A 62 -5.61 6.22 -7.31
N ARG A 63 -5.73 5.40 -6.28
CA ARG A 63 -6.02 5.78 -4.91
C ARG A 63 -4.99 5.16 -3.99
N PHE A 64 -4.90 5.69 -2.78
CA PHE A 64 -4.08 5.12 -1.73
C PHE A 64 -4.78 5.03 -0.38
N LEU A 65 -4.40 4.00 0.38
CA LEU A 65 -4.60 3.93 1.83
C LEU A 65 -3.25 4.03 2.53
N VAL A 66 -3.23 4.60 3.74
CA VAL A 66 -2.02 4.69 4.56
C VAL A 66 -2.14 3.75 5.74
N TYR A 67 -1.16 2.88 5.97
CA TYR A 67 -0.99 2.08 7.18
C TYR A 67 0.26 2.54 7.93
N ALA A 68 0.12 2.92 9.20
CA ALA A 68 1.24 3.34 10.02
C ALA A 68 1.95 2.11 10.60
N ILE A 69 3.14 1.81 10.09
CA ILE A 69 4.02 0.78 10.63
C ILE A 69 4.56 1.24 11.99
N THR A 70 5.05 2.48 12.05
CA THR A 70 5.54 3.14 13.26
C THR A 70 5.07 4.59 13.28
N ARG A 71 5.46 5.36 14.31
CA ARG A 71 5.21 6.81 14.36
C ARG A 71 5.86 7.60 13.22
N ARG A 72 6.87 7.04 12.53
CA ARG A 72 7.62 7.73 11.47
C ARG A 72 7.57 7.02 10.12
N ARG A 73 7.12 5.77 10.06
CA ARG A 73 7.07 4.96 8.83
C ARG A 73 5.65 4.53 8.52
N THR A 74 5.26 4.70 7.26
CA THR A 74 3.97 4.29 6.72
C THR A 74 4.15 3.41 5.49
N VAL A 75 3.21 2.51 5.26
CA VAL A 75 3.01 1.86 3.96
C VAL A 75 1.80 2.51 3.29
N LYS A 76 1.99 2.98 2.06
CA LYS A 76 0.88 3.31 1.16
C LYS A 76 0.48 2.05 0.40
N ILE A 77 -0.80 1.71 0.44
CA ILE A 77 -1.40 0.67 -0.40
C ILE A 77 -1.98 1.38 -1.61
N ILE A 78 -1.39 1.20 -2.80
CA ILE A 78 -1.84 1.82 -4.04
C ILE A 78 -2.79 0.88 -4.75
N TYR A 79 -3.91 1.42 -5.23
CA TYR A 79 -4.93 0.64 -5.89
C TYR A 79 -5.77 1.48 -6.86
N PHE A 80 -6.52 0.84 -7.73
CA PHE A 80 -7.60 1.49 -8.48
C PHE A 80 -8.85 0.61 -8.53
N VAL A 81 -9.99 1.22 -8.85
CA VAL A 81 -11.27 0.54 -8.99
C VAL A 81 -11.59 0.45 -10.47
N ASP A 82 -11.70 -0.78 -10.98
CA ASP A 82 -12.28 -1.02 -12.30
C ASP A 82 -13.80 -1.13 -12.13
N GLU A 83 -14.51 -0.02 -12.36
CA GLU A 83 -15.96 0.07 -12.22
C GLU A 83 -16.69 -0.88 -13.17
N SER A 84 -16.12 -1.15 -14.35
CA SER A 84 -16.73 -2.07 -15.33
C SER A 84 -16.76 -3.51 -14.84
N LYS A 85 -15.72 -3.91 -14.10
CA LYS A 85 -15.59 -5.25 -13.53
C LYS A 85 -16.00 -5.31 -12.05
N LYS A 86 -16.41 -4.18 -11.45
CA LYS A 86 -16.62 -4.02 -10.00
C LYS A 86 -15.47 -4.64 -9.18
N THR A 87 -14.24 -4.46 -9.66
CA THR A 87 -13.04 -5.13 -9.12
C THR A 87 -12.04 -4.10 -8.64
N VAL A 88 -11.48 -4.32 -7.45
CA VAL A 88 -10.35 -3.53 -6.92
C VAL A 88 -9.04 -4.20 -7.31
N TYR A 89 -8.13 -3.43 -7.90
CA TYR A 89 -6.78 -3.87 -8.22
C TYR A 89 -5.80 -3.16 -7.29
N VAL A 90 -5.15 -3.91 -6.40
CA VAL A 90 -3.99 -3.42 -5.64
C VAL A 90 -2.78 -3.53 -6.55
N THR A 91 -2.09 -2.41 -6.75
CA THR A 91 -1.01 -2.32 -7.74
C THR A 91 0.36 -2.15 -7.09
N ASP A 92 0.42 -1.70 -5.83
CA ASP A 92 1.70 -1.47 -5.16
C ASP A 92 1.59 -1.30 -3.64
N PHE A 93 2.72 -1.51 -2.95
CA PHE A 93 2.95 -1.18 -1.54
C PHE A 93 4.21 -0.30 -1.41
N PHE A 94 4.03 0.98 -1.09
CA PHE A 94 5.16 1.90 -0.94
C PHE A 94 5.47 2.22 0.52
N ALA A 95 6.69 1.91 0.96
CA ALA A 95 7.23 2.50 2.18
C ALA A 95 7.38 4.01 1.99
N THR A 96 6.85 4.77 2.94
CA THR A 96 6.94 6.23 2.96
C THR A 96 7.31 6.68 4.36
N GLU A 97 8.16 7.69 4.46
CA GLU A 97 8.40 8.36 5.73
C GLU A 97 7.30 9.39 5.96
N MET A 98 6.75 9.42 7.18
CA MET A 98 5.89 10.51 7.60
C MET A 98 6.75 11.78 7.74
N HIS A 99 6.71 12.62 6.71
CA HIS A 99 7.39 13.92 6.59
C HIS A 99 8.90 13.89 6.29
N PRO A 100 9.32 13.56 5.05
CA PRO A 100 10.73 13.68 4.65
C PRO A 100 11.27 15.10 4.87
N SER A 101 10.44 16.14 4.71
CA SER A 101 10.81 17.54 4.91
C SER A 101 11.01 17.99 6.37
N LYS A 102 10.53 17.22 7.37
CA LYS A 102 10.73 17.57 8.80
C LYS A 102 12.02 16.98 9.40
N ILE A 103 12.78 16.19 8.63
CA ILE A 103 14.06 15.62 9.06
C ILE A 103 15.19 16.68 9.00
N GLN A 104 15.08 17.69 8.15
CA GLN A 104 16.08 18.77 8.03
C GLN A 104 15.97 19.88 9.09
N LEU A 105 15.01 19.80 10.02
CA LEU A 105 14.75 20.88 10.99
C LEU A 105 14.99 20.47 12.46
N ARG A 106 15.85 19.47 12.65
CA ARG A 106 16.41 19.08 13.95
C ARG A 106 17.91 18.81 13.78
N GLY A 107 18.63 19.86 13.38
CA GLY A 107 20.04 20.02 13.73
C GLY A 107 20.15 20.57 15.15
#